data_AF-A0AAJ0XAY8-F1
#
_entry.id   AF-A0AAJ0XAY8-F1
#
_cell.length_a   1.000
_cell.length_b   1.000
_cell.length_c   1.000
_cell.angle_alpha   90.00
_cell.angle_beta   90.00
_cell.angle_gamma   90.00
#
_symmetry.space_group_name_H-M   'P 1'
#
loop_
_entity.id
_entity.type
_entity.pdbx_description
1 polymer ?
#
loop_
_entity_poly.entity_id
_entity_poly.type
_entity_poly.pdbx_seq_one_letter_code
_entity_poly.pdbx_strand_id
1 'polypeptide(L)'
;MTERQDIDHPGAEDAEAQDLEDGRGRYDKEEEEIQDGMVQDLVTGTLVKLNAKEAVRQEEERKLMEELGYEQADYKDLIRINLSIKPSQGKSKRFPLVVLHQPQSQSRAGESLPPAKRAYILYDIQPSKKAEDSKAGAENLAELLKDIPSAQYAVWTNGTDQIVWFKQRTALKTRTLYANDIPRYGKGIEDTFEPGRRKLRKAVSGSLRQAFRRCHDYIFAIRGGSNESVFWELLKIVFAKIEDERQMATAEPGTPEADGLFRIISLEERNDPEKAANIAERVNRLYEQAAIPAILGDGS
;
A
#
# COMPACT_ATOMS: atom_id res chain seq x y z
N MET A 1 61.21 -37.19 -70.15
CA MET A 1 61.61 -35.82 -70.55
C MET A 1 61.22 -34.92 -69.40
N THR A 2 62.10 -34.80 -68.40
CA THR A 2 63.06 -33.68 -68.15
C THR A 2 62.46 -32.84 -67.00
N GLU A 3 62.84 -33.13 -65.75
CA GLU A 3 63.80 -32.37 -64.90
C GLU A 3 63.29 -30.95 -64.56
N ARG A 4 62.85 -30.73 -63.31
CA ARG A 4 63.61 -30.26 -62.12
C ARG A 4 63.78 -28.73 -62.11
N GLN A 5 63.14 -28.07 -61.12
CA GLN A 5 63.77 -27.32 -60.01
C GLN A 5 63.89 -25.80 -60.34
N ASP A 6 63.62 -24.80 -59.49
CA ASP A 6 63.57 -24.63 -58.02
C ASP A 6 62.62 -23.44 -57.67
N ILE A 7 61.78 -23.53 -56.62
CA ILE A 7 61.93 -23.00 -55.23
C ILE A 7 61.98 -21.46 -55.13
N ASP A 8 60.91 -20.84 -54.60
CA ASP A 8 60.96 -20.34 -53.22
C ASP A 8 59.57 -20.23 -52.57
N HIS A 9 59.53 -20.70 -51.33
CA HIS A 9 58.48 -20.56 -50.32
C HIS A 9 58.80 -19.25 -49.53
N PRO A 10 58.03 -18.76 -48.53
CA PRO A 10 57.37 -19.57 -47.52
C PRO A 10 55.98 -19.06 -47.06
N GLY A 11 55.24 -19.98 -46.45
CA GLY A 11 54.02 -19.65 -45.73
C GLY A 11 53.24 -20.88 -45.29
N ALA A 12 53.95 -21.85 -44.69
CA ALA A 12 53.41 -22.90 -43.81
C ALA A 12 52.51 -22.26 -42.72
N GLU A 13 51.50 -22.89 -42.15
CA GLU A 13 51.13 -24.31 -42.11
C GLU A 13 49.69 -24.42 -41.60
N ASP A 14 49.17 -25.64 -41.71
CA ASP A 14 47.84 -26.13 -41.41
C ASP A 14 47.32 -25.88 -39.99
N ALA A 15 45.98 -25.88 -39.93
CA ALA A 15 45.12 -26.43 -38.88
C ALA A 15 45.35 -25.95 -37.43
N GLU A 16 44.38 -25.19 -36.92
CA GLU A 16 43.66 -25.57 -35.70
C GLU A 16 42.42 -24.68 -35.52
N ALA A 17 41.28 -25.32 -35.31
CA ALA A 17 40.07 -24.65 -34.88
C ALA A 17 40.21 -24.34 -33.38
N GLN A 18 40.32 -23.06 -33.02
CA GLN A 18 40.08 -22.56 -31.67
C GLN A 18 39.66 -21.08 -31.67
N ASP A 19 38.59 -20.85 -30.92
CA ASP A 19 38.29 -19.67 -30.11
C ASP A 19 38.21 -18.28 -30.76
N LEU A 20 36.97 -17.84 -31.00
CA LEU A 20 36.57 -16.45 -30.75
C LEU A 20 35.28 -16.43 -29.95
N GLU A 21 35.45 -16.03 -28.69
CA GLU A 21 34.46 -15.72 -27.68
C GLU A 21 33.34 -14.84 -28.23
N ASP A 22 32.08 -15.25 -28.00
CA ASP A 22 30.96 -14.33 -28.03
C ASP A 22 30.33 -14.33 -26.62
N GLY A 23 30.66 -13.26 -25.89
CA GLY A 23 30.35 -13.04 -24.49
C GLY A 23 28.84 -12.96 -24.23
N ARG A 24 28.22 -14.11 -23.95
CA ARG A 24 26.96 -14.15 -23.21
C ARG A 24 27.26 -14.45 -21.76
N GLY A 25 27.44 -13.35 -21.02
CA GLY A 25 27.53 -13.34 -19.58
C GLY A 25 26.46 -14.24 -18.97
N ARG A 26 26.96 -15.23 -18.26
CA ARG A 26 26.25 -16.14 -17.37
C ARG A 26 25.51 -15.32 -16.31
N TYR A 27 24.22 -15.06 -16.54
CA TYR A 27 23.30 -14.71 -15.48
C TYR A 27 22.83 -16.02 -14.83
N ASP A 28 23.68 -16.60 -13.97
CA ASP A 28 23.24 -17.57 -12.97
C ASP A 28 22.40 -16.78 -11.96
N LYS A 29 21.12 -16.57 -12.29
CA LYS A 29 20.13 -16.24 -11.29
C LYS A 29 19.79 -17.57 -10.64
N GLU A 30 20.43 -17.84 -9.50
CA GLU A 30 20.02 -18.92 -8.60
C GLU A 30 18.55 -18.68 -8.25
N GLU A 31 17.64 -19.33 -8.98
CA GLU A 31 16.27 -19.54 -8.55
C GLU A 31 16.38 -20.51 -7.38
N GLU A 32 16.58 -19.98 -6.18
CA GLU A 32 16.43 -20.74 -4.95
C GLU A 32 15.05 -21.41 -5.00
N GLU A 33 15.04 -22.75 -5.05
CA GLU A 33 13.83 -23.54 -4.89
C GLU A 33 13.14 -23.10 -3.59
N ILE A 34 12.03 -22.37 -3.73
CA ILE A 34 11.19 -21.99 -2.60
C ILE A 34 10.70 -23.28 -1.97
N GLN A 35 11.23 -23.61 -0.78
CA GLN A 35 10.76 -24.74 0.02
C GLN A 35 9.25 -24.61 0.24
N ASP A 36 8.52 -25.72 0.10
CA ASP A 36 7.06 -25.76 0.22
C ASP A 36 6.58 -25.07 1.52
N GLY A 37 5.75 -24.03 1.38
CA GLY A 37 5.23 -23.21 2.48
C GLY A 37 6.14 -22.07 2.97
N MET A 38 7.28 -21.80 2.34
CA MET A 38 8.08 -20.59 2.55
C MET A 38 7.76 -19.52 1.51
N VAL A 39 8.02 -18.26 1.84
CA VAL A 39 7.94 -17.11 0.94
C VAL A 39 9.12 -16.19 1.21
N GLN A 40 9.60 -15.49 0.20
CA GLN A 40 10.63 -14.47 0.37
C GLN A 40 9.99 -13.17 0.90
N ASP A 41 10.50 -12.63 1.99
CA ASP A 41 10.11 -11.32 2.54
C ASP A 41 10.57 -10.19 1.61
N LEU A 42 9.67 -9.29 1.21
CA LEU A 42 9.95 -8.30 0.16
C LEU A 42 10.96 -7.25 0.62
N VAL A 43 11.01 -6.97 1.92
CA VAL A 43 11.90 -5.96 2.51
C VAL A 43 13.29 -6.53 2.78
N THR A 44 13.37 -7.72 3.38
CA THR A 44 14.63 -8.31 3.85
C THR A 44 15.25 -9.28 2.85
N GLY A 45 14.47 -9.82 1.92
CA GLY A 45 14.90 -10.87 0.99
C GLY A 45 15.03 -12.25 1.64
N THR A 46 14.69 -12.41 2.91
CA THR A 46 14.86 -13.67 3.65
C THR A 46 13.67 -14.60 3.46
N LEU A 47 13.92 -15.91 3.45
CA LEU A 47 12.85 -16.92 3.41
C LEU A 47 12.18 -17.03 4.78
N VAL A 48 10.86 -16.87 4.78
CA VAL A 48 10.01 -16.91 5.97
C VAL A 48 8.81 -17.82 5.76
N LYS A 49 8.34 -18.45 6.84
CA LYS A 49 7.18 -19.35 6.77
C LYS A 49 5.91 -18.57 6.46
N LEU A 50 5.22 -18.97 5.39
CA LEU A 50 3.93 -18.39 5.04
C LEU A 50 2.89 -18.75 6.11
N ASN A 51 2.28 -17.72 6.68
CA ASN A 51 1.18 -17.81 7.62
C ASN A 51 0.24 -16.61 7.42
N ALA A 52 -0.92 -16.59 8.09
CA ALA A 52 -1.90 -15.51 7.90
C ALA A 52 -1.33 -14.11 8.19
N LYS A 53 -0.47 -13.96 9.20
CA LYS A 53 0.16 -12.67 9.54
C LYS A 53 1.19 -12.28 8.47
N GLU A 54 1.95 -13.25 7.99
CA GLU A 54 2.92 -13.07 6.92
C GLU A 54 2.25 -12.63 5.62
N ALA A 55 1.18 -13.32 5.22
CA ALA A 55 0.44 -13.00 3.99
C ALA A 55 -0.09 -11.55 4.00
N VAL A 56 -0.60 -11.07 5.14
CA VAL A 56 -1.03 -9.68 5.28
C VAL A 56 0.17 -8.72 5.28
N ARG A 57 1.29 -9.07 5.95
CA ARG A 57 2.50 -8.23 5.93
C ARG A 57 3.03 -8.04 4.51
N GLN A 58 3.07 -9.11 3.72
CA GLN A 58 3.51 -9.11 2.32
C GLN A 58 2.65 -8.19 1.45
N GLU A 59 1.34 -8.13 1.70
CA GLU A 59 0.46 -7.19 1.00
C GLU A 59 0.70 -5.74 1.40
N GLU A 60 0.88 -5.46 2.69
CA GLU A 60 1.21 -4.09 3.16
C GLU A 60 2.59 -3.64 2.68
N GLU A 61 3.57 -4.55 2.62
CA GLU A 61 4.87 -4.32 2.00
C GLU A 61 4.69 -3.99 0.52
N ARG A 62 3.99 -4.83 -0.26
CA ARG A 62 3.70 -4.57 -1.68
C ARG A 62 3.02 -3.21 -1.88
N LYS A 63 2.05 -2.85 -1.05
CA LYS A 63 1.38 -1.55 -1.09
C LYS A 63 2.36 -0.39 -0.89
N LEU A 64 3.28 -0.49 0.07
CA LEU A 64 4.33 0.52 0.27
C LEU A 64 5.18 0.68 -1.01
N MET A 65 5.57 -0.43 -1.62
CA MET A 65 6.47 -0.47 -2.77
C MET A 65 5.82 0.02 -4.07
N GLU A 66 4.64 -0.50 -4.39
CA GLU A 66 4.01 -0.34 -5.71
C GLU A 66 3.05 0.86 -5.76
N GLU A 67 2.40 1.19 -4.64
CA GLU A 67 1.36 2.21 -4.59
C GLU A 67 1.79 3.51 -3.90
N LEU A 68 2.64 3.41 -2.88
CA LEU A 68 2.98 4.55 -2.02
C LEU A 68 4.35 5.17 -2.33
N GLY A 69 5.06 4.63 -3.33
CA GLY A 69 6.29 5.23 -3.86
C GLY A 69 7.51 5.06 -2.95
N TYR A 70 7.54 4.02 -2.12
CA TYR A 70 8.76 3.63 -1.43
C TYR A 70 9.64 2.85 -2.42
N GLU A 71 10.84 3.36 -2.68
CA GLU A 71 11.78 2.74 -3.63
C GLU A 71 12.64 1.66 -2.97
N GLN A 72 13.02 0.64 -3.75
CA GLN A 72 13.76 -0.52 -3.25
C GLN A 72 15.10 -0.17 -2.61
N ALA A 73 15.77 0.85 -3.12
CA ALA A 73 17.02 1.36 -2.56
C ALA A 73 16.85 1.80 -1.09
N ASP A 74 15.66 2.25 -0.70
CA ASP A 74 15.39 2.82 0.63
C ASP A 74 14.83 1.79 1.63
N TYR A 75 14.42 0.58 1.21
CA TYR A 75 13.71 -0.38 2.07
C TYR A 75 14.48 -0.72 3.34
N LYS A 76 15.77 -1.04 3.19
CA LYS A 76 16.62 -1.40 4.33
C LYS A 76 16.84 -0.25 5.32
N ASP A 77 16.60 0.99 4.93
CA ASP A 77 16.79 2.16 5.80
C ASP A 77 15.49 2.73 6.35
N LEU A 78 14.37 2.47 5.66
CA LEU A 78 13.07 3.02 5.99
C LEU A 78 12.08 1.99 6.52
N ILE A 79 12.24 0.70 6.22
CA ILE A 79 11.25 -0.31 6.59
C ILE A 79 11.90 -1.30 7.57
N ARG A 80 11.21 -1.60 8.65
CA ARG A 80 11.64 -2.57 9.66
C ARG A 80 10.52 -3.57 9.92
N ILE A 81 10.85 -4.84 9.84
CA ILE A 81 9.98 -5.92 10.29
C ILE A 81 10.22 -6.19 11.78
N ASN A 82 9.15 -6.57 12.50
CA ASN A 82 9.24 -7.06 13.88
C ASN A 82 9.95 -6.11 14.87
N LEU A 83 9.84 -4.79 14.68
CA LEU A 83 10.50 -3.79 15.51
C LEU A 83 9.74 -3.56 16.82
N SER A 84 10.45 -3.65 17.95
CA SER A 84 9.92 -3.30 19.26
C SER A 84 10.05 -1.81 19.53
N ILE A 85 8.93 -1.17 19.86
CA ILE A 85 8.86 0.26 20.20
C ILE A 85 8.35 0.42 21.62
N LYS A 86 9.07 1.23 22.40
CA LYS A 86 8.68 1.59 23.76
C LYS A 86 7.93 2.93 23.74
N PRO A 87 6.62 2.96 24.01
CA PRO A 87 5.89 4.21 24.23
C PRO A 87 6.42 4.95 25.47
N SER A 88 6.07 6.23 25.60
CA SER A 88 6.36 7.05 26.79
C SER A 88 5.68 6.48 28.04
N GLN A 89 4.50 5.90 27.88
CA GLN A 89 3.72 5.25 28.93
C GLN A 89 3.42 3.80 28.54
N GLY A 90 3.55 2.88 29.50
CA GLY A 90 3.24 1.46 29.30
C GLY A 90 4.43 0.60 28.82
N LYS A 91 4.10 -0.61 28.35
CA LYS A 91 5.08 -1.63 27.97
C LYS A 91 5.46 -1.52 26.50
N SER A 92 6.64 -2.02 26.16
CA SER A 92 7.07 -2.12 24.75
C SER A 92 6.14 -3.03 23.97
N LYS A 93 5.82 -2.65 22.73
CA LYS A 93 5.06 -3.46 21.77
C LYS A 93 5.92 -3.76 20.56
N ARG A 94 5.89 -5.01 20.10
CA ARG A 94 6.53 -5.43 18.85
C ARG A 94 5.55 -5.28 17.69
N PHE A 95 5.90 -4.45 16.72
CA PHE A 95 5.10 -4.22 15.53
C PHE A 95 5.59 -5.11 14.38
N PRO A 96 4.70 -5.86 13.70
CA PRO A 96 5.06 -6.68 12.55
C PRO A 96 5.78 -5.90 11.44
N LEU A 97 5.38 -4.65 11.20
CA LEU A 97 5.94 -3.77 10.18
C LEU A 97 5.98 -2.32 10.70
N VAL A 98 7.07 -1.60 10.46
CA VAL A 98 7.26 -0.21 10.84
C VAL A 98 7.96 0.53 9.70
N VAL A 99 7.39 1.66 9.29
CA VAL A 99 8.06 2.63 8.42
C VAL A 99 8.72 3.69 9.29
N LEU A 100 9.95 4.05 8.96
CA LEU A 100 10.78 5.01 9.66
C LEU A 100 10.81 6.34 8.91
N HIS A 101 10.97 7.42 9.66
CA HIS A 101 11.44 8.70 9.11
C HIS A 101 12.80 8.50 8.45
N GLN A 102 13.05 9.23 7.37
CA GLN A 102 14.38 9.35 6.79
C GLN A 102 15.39 9.74 7.89
N PRO A 103 16.64 9.27 7.80
CA PRO A 103 17.70 9.80 8.62
C PRO A 103 17.77 11.32 8.40
N GLN A 104 17.67 12.11 9.47
CA GLN A 104 17.78 13.56 9.32
C GLN A 104 19.20 13.89 8.82
N SER A 105 19.30 14.62 7.70
CA SER A 105 20.59 15.13 7.20
C SER A 105 21.31 16.07 8.20
N GLN A 106 20.61 16.52 9.26
CA GLN A 106 21.10 17.47 10.25
C GLN A 106 21.50 16.84 11.60
N SER A 107 21.40 15.53 11.78
CA SER A 107 22.10 14.90 12.91
C SER A 107 23.60 15.16 12.74
N ARG A 108 24.29 15.55 13.83
CA ARG A 108 25.75 15.69 13.84
C ARG A 108 26.37 14.47 13.14
N ALA A 109 27.38 14.69 12.31
CA ALA A 109 28.08 13.63 11.59
C ALA A 109 28.44 12.50 12.57
N GLY A 110 27.77 11.34 12.44
CA GLY A 110 28.00 10.15 13.26
C GLY A 110 26.83 9.65 14.14
N GLU A 111 25.78 10.43 14.39
CA GLU A 111 24.68 10.00 15.28
C GLU A 111 23.34 9.83 14.56
N SER A 112 23.15 8.69 13.88
CA SER A 112 21.81 8.29 13.43
C SER A 112 21.00 7.81 14.63
N LEU A 113 19.82 8.40 14.85
CA LEU A 113 18.91 7.92 15.88
C LEU A 113 18.58 6.42 15.65
N PRO A 114 18.47 5.61 16.70
CA PRO A 114 18.12 4.19 16.55
C PRO A 114 16.75 4.06 15.88
N PRO A 115 16.50 2.98 15.10
CA PRO A 115 15.24 2.78 14.38
C PRO A 115 13.97 2.99 15.23
N ALA A 116 13.97 2.51 16.48
CA ALA A 116 12.83 2.65 17.39
C ALA A 116 12.49 4.12 17.74
N LYS A 117 13.44 5.05 17.61
CA LYS A 117 13.24 6.51 17.79
C LYS A 117 12.90 7.24 16.49
N ARG A 118 12.97 6.56 15.36
CA ARG A 118 12.63 7.07 14.02
C ARG A 118 11.29 6.55 13.50
N ALA A 119 10.56 5.73 14.25
CA ALA A 119 9.29 5.18 13.80
C ALA A 119 8.32 6.28 13.35
N TYR A 120 7.76 6.14 12.15
CA TYR A 120 6.85 7.07 11.49
C TYR A 120 5.46 6.46 11.30
N ILE A 121 5.37 5.28 10.69
CA ILE A 121 4.11 4.52 10.50
C ILE A 121 4.23 3.19 11.23
N LEU A 122 3.26 2.87 12.06
CA LEU A 122 3.19 1.63 12.82
C LEU A 122 2.14 0.70 12.20
N TYR A 123 2.50 -0.52 11.83
CA TYR A 123 1.51 -1.51 11.39
C TYR A 123 1.29 -2.55 12.48
N ASP A 124 0.04 -2.67 12.94
CA ASP A 124 -0.42 -3.72 13.82
C ASP A 124 -1.27 -4.73 13.06
N ILE A 125 -0.64 -5.85 12.68
CA ILE A 125 -1.25 -6.91 11.88
C ILE A 125 -1.80 -7.98 12.83
N GLN A 126 -3.12 -8.04 12.91
CA GLN A 126 -3.89 -8.87 13.84
C GLN A 126 -4.87 -9.80 13.08
N PRO A 127 -4.37 -10.83 12.39
CA PRO A 127 -5.25 -11.78 11.72
C PRO A 127 -6.19 -12.43 12.72
N SER A 128 -7.42 -12.71 12.30
CA SER A 128 -8.47 -13.33 13.11
C SER A 128 -8.98 -12.47 14.29
N LYS A 129 -8.61 -11.20 14.37
CA LYS A 129 -9.15 -10.25 15.35
C LYS A 129 -10.11 -9.27 14.70
N LYS A 130 -11.11 -8.85 15.47
CA LYS A 130 -12.02 -7.75 15.12
C LYS A 130 -11.41 -6.42 15.57
N ALA A 131 -11.77 -5.33 14.91
CA ALA A 131 -11.27 -3.99 15.24
C ALA A 131 -11.65 -3.56 16.67
N GLU A 132 -12.74 -4.10 17.20
CA GLU A 132 -13.27 -3.81 18.54
C GLU A 132 -12.69 -4.73 19.64
N ASP A 133 -11.73 -5.61 19.30
CA ASP A 133 -11.11 -6.52 20.29
C ASP A 133 -10.50 -5.71 21.44
N SER A 134 -10.85 -6.06 22.67
CA SER A 134 -10.48 -5.29 23.86
C SER A 134 -8.97 -5.24 24.14
N LYS A 135 -8.18 -6.15 23.58
CA LYS A 135 -6.72 -6.23 23.80
C LYS A 135 -5.92 -5.90 22.55
N ALA A 136 -6.43 -6.29 21.39
CA ALA A 136 -5.73 -6.20 20.11
C ALA A 136 -6.49 -5.38 19.07
N GLY A 137 -7.55 -4.66 19.46
CA GLY A 137 -8.34 -3.81 18.58
C GLY A 137 -7.67 -2.50 18.17
N ALA A 138 -8.28 -1.82 17.21
CA ALA A 138 -7.74 -0.63 16.56
C ALA A 138 -7.66 0.59 17.48
N GLU A 139 -8.61 0.76 18.41
CA GLU A 139 -8.60 1.86 19.39
C GLU A 139 -7.41 1.75 20.37
N ASN A 140 -7.04 0.54 20.76
CA ASN A 140 -5.83 0.32 21.59
C ASN A 140 -4.56 0.79 20.86
N LEU A 141 -4.52 0.63 19.54
CA LEU A 141 -3.42 1.15 18.71
C LEU A 141 -3.45 2.68 18.62
N ALA A 142 -4.64 3.29 18.54
CA ALA A 142 -4.81 4.74 18.54
C ALA A 142 -4.28 5.38 19.83
N GLU A 143 -4.64 4.82 20.99
CA GLU A 143 -4.12 5.30 22.27
C GLU A 143 -2.60 5.14 22.35
N LEU A 144 -2.07 3.97 21.96
CA LEU A 144 -0.63 3.74 21.95
C LEU A 144 0.13 4.71 21.02
N LEU A 145 -0.46 5.08 19.88
CA LEU A 145 0.13 6.03 18.94
C LEU A 145 0.36 7.41 19.59
N LYS A 146 -0.53 7.87 20.47
CA LYS A 146 -0.36 9.15 21.20
C LYS A 146 0.93 9.16 22.03
N ASP A 147 1.29 8.00 22.59
CA ASP A 147 2.43 7.82 23.48
C ASP A 147 3.75 7.50 22.76
N ILE A 148 3.77 7.37 21.43
CA ILE A 148 5.00 7.15 20.66
C ILE A 148 5.40 8.47 19.99
N PRO A 149 6.40 9.22 20.51
CA PRO A 149 6.64 10.60 20.06
C PRO A 149 6.92 10.74 18.56
N SER A 150 7.72 9.84 17.99
CA SER A 150 8.16 9.91 16.59
C SER A 150 7.07 9.50 15.59
N ALA A 151 6.16 8.61 15.97
CA ALA A 151 5.19 8.02 15.04
C ALA A 151 4.05 9.00 14.74
N GLN A 152 3.73 9.18 13.47
CA GLN A 152 2.66 10.05 13.01
C GLN A 152 1.41 9.24 12.62
N TYR A 153 1.59 8.01 12.16
CA TYR A 153 0.52 7.15 11.68
C TYR A 153 0.55 5.79 12.36
N ALA A 154 -0.62 5.17 12.44
CA ALA A 154 -0.75 3.76 12.76
C ALA A 154 -1.82 3.10 11.89
N VAL A 155 -1.54 1.89 11.41
CA VAL A 155 -2.42 1.07 10.60
C VAL A 155 -2.73 -0.19 11.39
N TRP A 156 -4.00 -0.40 11.68
CA TRP A 156 -4.49 -1.67 12.20
C TRP A 156 -5.11 -2.46 11.05
N THR A 157 -4.77 -3.74 10.90
CA THR A 157 -5.36 -4.60 9.87
C THR A 157 -5.45 -6.05 10.32
N ASN A 158 -6.53 -6.74 9.92
CA ASN A 158 -6.68 -8.19 10.06
C ASN A 158 -6.56 -8.93 8.72
N GLY A 159 -6.18 -8.23 7.64
CA GLY A 159 -6.13 -8.75 6.26
C GLY A 159 -7.46 -8.66 5.50
N THR A 160 -8.52 -8.26 6.17
CA THR A 160 -9.78 -7.85 5.53
C THR A 160 -10.01 -6.38 5.86
N ASP A 161 -10.28 -6.05 7.11
CA ASP A 161 -10.45 -4.68 7.60
C ASP A 161 -9.12 -3.96 7.75
N GLN A 162 -9.13 -2.65 7.48
CA GLN A 162 -8.00 -1.75 7.70
C GLN A 162 -8.50 -0.44 8.29
N ILE A 163 -7.90 -0.01 9.41
CA ILE A 163 -8.16 1.27 10.05
C ILE A 163 -6.85 2.04 10.13
N VAL A 164 -6.86 3.27 9.63
CA VAL A 164 -5.69 4.16 9.65
C VAL A 164 -5.94 5.31 10.61
N TRP A 165 -4.98 5.51 11.50
CA TRP A 165 -4.93 6.59 12.47
C TRP A 165 -3.86 7.60 12.09
N PHE A 166 -4.21 8.88 12.18
CA PHE A 166 -3.31 10.01 12.10
C PHE A 166 -3.20 10.71 13.46
N LYS A 167 -1.97 10.87 13.95
CA LYS A 167 -1.68 11.61 15.17
C LYS A 167 -1.54 13.09 14.84
N GLN A 168 -2.51 13.88 15.31
CA GLN A 168 -2.45 15.33 15.25
C GLN A 168 -1.96 15.89 16.58
N ARG A 169 -0.84 16.61 16.56
CA ARG A 169 -0.31 17.33 17.70
C ARG A 169 -0.52 18.82 17.51
N THR A 170 -1.21 19.45 18.46
CA THR A 170 -1.29 20.91 18.58
C THR A 170 -0.49 21.36 19.79
N ALA A 171 -0.36 22.68 19.98
CA ALA A 171 0.28 23.24 21.18
C ALA A 171 -0.41 22.80 22.49
N LEU A 172 -1.71 22.50 22.42
CA LEU A 172 -2.55 22.22 23.59
C LEU A 172 -2.80 20.73 23.82
N LYS A 173 -2.89 19.93 22.75
CA LYS A 173 -3.27 18.52 22.86
C LYS A 173 -2.70 17.65 21.75
N THR A 174 -2.54 16.37 22.05
CA THR A 174 -2.32 15.31 21.06
C THR A 174 -3.60 14.50 20.95
N ARG A 175 -4.09 14.33 19.72
CA ARG A 175 -5.25 13.48 19.41
C ARG A 175 -4.93 12.55 18.25
N THR A 176 -5.64 11.44 18.19
CA THR A 176 -5.66 10.55 17.03
C THR A 176 -6.98 10.74 16.30
N LEU A 177 -6.89 10.81 14.98
CA LEU A 177 -8.02 10.98 14.08
C LEU A 177 -7.99 9.85 13.06
N TYR A 178 -9.15 9.43 12.58
CA TYR A 178 -9.23 8.53 11.44
C TYR A 178 -8.67 9.24 10.20
N ALA A 179 -7.86 8.51 9.41
CA ALA A 179 -7.36 8.94 8.11
C ALA A 179 -7.88 8.01 7.01
N ASN A 180 -7.97 8.52 5.76
CA ASN A 180 -8.39 7.73 4.61
C ASN A 180 -7.41 6.61 4.31
N ASP A 181 -6.12 6.94 4.36
CA ASP A 181 -5.00 6.05 4.16
C ASP A 181 -3.74 6.63 4.82
N ILE A 182 -2.60 5.98 4.67
CA ILE A 182 -1.29 6.58 4.92
C ILE A 182 -0.81 7.38 3.69
N PRO A 183 0.04 8.40 3.86
CA PRO A 183 0.52 9.20 2.74
C PRO A 183 1.56 8.45 1.90
N ARG A 184 1.74 8.91 0.65
CA ARG A 184 2.89 8.53 -0.17
C ARG A 184 4.19 8.95 0.48
N TYR A 185 5.27 8.31 0.05
CA TYR A 185 6.62 8.64 0.48
C TYR A 185 6.91 10.14 0.34
N GLY A 186 7.44 10.72 1.42
CA GLY A 186 7.78 12.15 1.49
C GLY A 186 6.58 13.11 1.55
N LYS A 187 5.35 12.62 1.67
CA LYS A 187 4.13 13.44 1.73
C LYS A 187 3.50 13.46 3.14
N GLY A 188 2.66 14.46 3.37
CA GLY A 188 1.87 14.60 4.59
C GLY A 188 0.43 14.13 4.43
N ILE A 189 -0.37 14.37 5.47
CA ILE A 189 -1.76 13.93 5.57
C ILE A 189 -2.65 14.45 4.43
N GLU A 190 -2.32 15.62 3.88
CA GLU A 190 -2.98 16.26 2.73
C GLU A 190 -2.99 15.36 1.48
N ASP A 191 -1.97 14.52 1.32
CA ASP A 191 -1.84 13.57 0.20
C ASP A 191 -3.00 12.57 0.15
N THR A 192 -3.53 12.22 1.33
CA THR A 192 -4.61 11.24 1.49
C THR A 192 -5.99 11.79 1.12
N PHE A 193 -6.04 13.08 0.78
CA PHE A 193 -7.25 13.81 0.38
C PHE A 193 -7.08 14.51 -0.98
N GLU A 194 -5.99 14.26 -1.71
CA GLU A 194 -5.70 14.95 -2.97
C GLU A 194 -6.80 14.66 -4.01
N PRO A 195 -7.36 15.70 -4.67
CA PRO A 195 -8.39 15.53 -5.68
C PRO A 195 -7.87 15.01 -7.02
N GLY A 196 -8.81 14.51 -7.82
CA GLY A 196 -8.64 14.38 -9.27
C GLY A 196 -8.17 13.01 -9.78
N ARG A 197 -8.61 12.69 -11.01
CA ARG A 197 -8.45 11.38 -11.66
C ARG A 197 -7.00 10.90 -11.75
N ARG A 198 -6.05 11.80 -12.04
CA ARG A 198 -4.63 11.45 -12.21
C ARG A 198 -3.97 10.94 -10.93
N LYS A 199 -4.61 11.16 -9.78
CA LYS A 199 -4.13 10.74 -8.46
C LYS A 199 -4.80 9.46 -7.98
N LEU A 200 -5.79 8.94 -8.73
CA LEU A 200 -6.33 7.61 -8.49
C LEU A 200 -5.23 6.57 -8.72
N ARG A 201 -5.14 5.63 -7.79
CA ARG A 201 -4.23 4.51 -7.89
C ARG A 201 -4.93 3.37 -8.62
N LYS A 202 -4.27 2.81 -9.63
CA LYS A 202 -4.71 1.53 -10.17
C LYS A 202 -4.56 0.52 -9.03
N ALA A 203 -5.64 -0.19 -8.71
CA ALA A 203 -5.57 -1.28 -7.78
C ALA A 203 -4.60 -2.34 -8.35
N VAL A 204 -3.47 -2.57 -7.68
CA VAL A 204 -2.59 -3.69 -8.01
C VAL A 204 -3.09 -4.94 -7.27
N SER A 205 -2.79 -6.12 -7.83
CA SER A 205 -3.42 -7.41 -7.49
C SER A 205 -3.57 -7.67 -5.98
N GLY A 206 -4.83 -7.73 -5.50
CA GLY A 206 -5.18 -8.03 -4.11
C GLY A 206 -6.03 -6.94 -3.44
N SER A 207 -5.73 -5.67 -3.74
CA SER A 207 -6.31 -4.52 -3.02
C SER A 207 -7.80 -4.29 -3.33
N LEU A 208 -8.23 -4.44 -4.59
CA LEU A 208 -9.63 -4.30 -4.98
C LEU A 208 -10.51 -5.41 -4.38
N ARG A 209 -10.03 -6.66 -4.42
CA ARG A 209 -10.75 -7.79 -3.83
C ARG A 209 -10.94 -7.61 -2.33
N GLN A 210 -9.92 -7.13 -1.63
CA GLN A 210 -10.00 -6.81 -0.21
C GLN A 210 -10.96 -5.64 0.06
N ALA A 211 -10.95 -4.59 -0.78
CA ALA A 211 -11.93 -3.50 -0.68
C ALA A 211 -13.37 -3.99 -0.80
N PHE A 212 -13.67 -4.83 -1.80
CA PHE A 212 -15.01 -5.41 -1.95
C PHE A 212 -15.40 -6.31 -0.78
N ARG A 213 -14.47 -7.12 -0.27
CA ARG A 213 -14.71 -7.95 0.90
C ARG A 213 -15.03 -7.11 2.14
N ARG A 214 -14.28 -6.03 2.39
CA ARG A 214 -14.57 -5.08 3.49
C ARG A 214 -15.96 -4.48 3.37
N CYS A 215 -16.30 -3.96 2.19
CA CYS A 215 -17.61 -3.36 1.96
C CYS A 215 -18.73 -4.38 2.20
N HIS A 216 -18.58 -5.61 1.68
CA HIS A 216 -19.51 -6.70 1.90
C HIS A 216 -19.69 -7.00 3.40
N ASP A 217 -18.59 -7.25 4.11
CA ASP A 217 -18.62 -7.65 5.51
C ASP A 217 -19.19 -6.54 6.41
N TYR A 218 -18.90 -5.28 6.11
CA TYR A 218 -19.46 -4.13 6.82
C TYR A 218 -20.97 -3.98 6.59
N ILE A 219 -21.44 -4.07 5.35
CA ILE A 219 -22.87 -4.01 5.02
C ILE A 219 -23.62 -5.16 5.70
N PHE A 220 -23.06 -6.38 5.62
CA PHE A 220 -23.64 -7.56 6.27
C PHE A 220 -23.74 -7.40 7.78
N ALA A 221 -22.70 -6.87 8.43
CA ALA A 221 -22.68 -6.66 9.88
C ALA A 221 -23.71 -5.64 10.37
N ILE A 222 -23.98 -4.58 9.61
CA ILE A 222 -24.92 -3.51 10.00
C ILE A 222 -26.37 -3.86 9.68
N ARG A 223 -26.64 -4.31 8.45
CA ARG A 223 -28.01 -4.51 7.99
C ARG A 223 -28.54 -5.91 8.28
N GLY A 224 -27.65 -6.90 8.38
CA GLY A 224 -28.05 -8.30 8.24
C GLY A 224 -28.73 -8.55 6.89
N GLY A 225 -29.33 -9.72 6.72
CA GLY A 225 -30.12 -10.08 5.54
C GLY A 225 -29.47 -11.14 4.66
N SER A 226 -30.07 -11.35 3.48
CA SER A 226 -29.58 -12.33 2.51
C SER A 226 -28.33 -11.81 1.80
N ASN A 227 -27.50 -12.74 1.30
CA ASN A 227 -26.35 -12.41 0.46
C ASN A 227 -26.76 -11.53 -0.75
N GLU A 228 -27.97 -11.74 -1.27
CA GLU A 228 -28.52 -10.93 -2.37
C GLU A 228 -28.73 -9.46 -1.96
N SER A 229 -29.29 -9.20 -0.77
CA SER A 229 -29.50 -7.82 -0.30
C SER A 229 -28.16 -7.09 -0.09
N VAL A 230 -27.15 -7.77 0.46
CA VAL A 230 -25.81 -7.19 0.64
C VAL A 230 -25.15 -6.92 -0.71
N PHE A 231 -25.32 -7.83 -1.66
CA PHE A 231 -24.81 -7.68 -3.02
C PHE A 231 -25.39 -6.44 -3.71
N TRP A 232 -26.70 -6.21 -3.62
CA TRP A 232 -27.33 -5.01 -4.21
C TRP A 232 -26.84 -3.71 -3.56
N GLU A 233 -26.64 -3.68 -2.24
CA GLU A 233 -26.06 -2.51 -1.58
C GLU A 233 -24.59 -2.28 -1.99
N LEU A 234 -23.81 -3.35 -2.14
CA LEU A 234 -22.45 -3.24 -2.68
C LEU A 234 -22.45 -2.69 -4.11
N LEU A 235 -23.37 -3.13 -4.97
CA LEU A 235 -23.50 -2.64 -6.34
C LEU A 235 -23.79 -1.13 -6.39
N LYS A 236 -24.58 -0.58 -5.46
CA LYS A 236 -24.81 0.87 -5.38
C LYS A 236 -23.50 1.64 -5.21
N ILE A 237 -22.63 1.18 -4.31
CA ILE A 237 -21.31 1.78 -4.06
C ILE A 237 -20.42 1.67 -5.31
N VAL A 238 -20.41 0.51 -5.96
CA VAL A 238 -19.63 0.28 -7.18
C VAL A 238 -20.09 1.21 -8.31
N PHE A 239 -21.39 1.32 -8.56
CA PHE A 239 -21.92 2.20 -9.61
C PHE A 239 -21.67 3.67 -9.30
N ALA A 240 -21.84 4.11 -8.05
CA ALA A 240 -21.48 5.45 -7.65
C ALA A 240 -20.00 5.76 -7.93
N LYS A 241 -19.09 4.82 -7.65
CA LYS A 241 -17.66 5.00 -7.94
C LYS A 241 -17.36 5.05 -9.44
N ILE A 242 -18.02 4.20 -10.23
CA ILE A 242 -17.87 4.19 -11.70
C ILE A 242 -18.34 5.51 -12.29
N GLU A 243 -19.50 6.00 -11.85
CA GLU A 243 -20.07 7.26 -12.33
C GLU A 243 -19.20 8.46 -11.95
N ASP A 244 -18.69 8.49 -10.71
CA ASP A 244 -17.70 9.48 -10.28
C ASP A 244 -16.46 9.50 -11.18
N GLU A 245 -15.95 8.33 -11.58
CA GLU A 245 -14.81 8.28 -12.51
C GLU A 245 -15.15 8.73 -13.92
N ARG A 246 -16.35 8.45 -14.41
CA ARG A 246 -16.84 8.93 -15.71
C ARG A 246 -16.94 10.44 -15.72
N GLN A 247 -17.58 11.03 -14.71
CA GLN A 247 -17.69 12.48 -14.57
C GLN A 247 -16.33 13.14 -14.47
N MET A 248 -15.41 12.60 -13.65
CA MET A 248 -14.02 13.10 -13.58
C MET A 248 -13.28 13.06 -14.92
N ALA A 249 -13.65 12.17 -15.84
CA ALA A 249 -12.98 12.07 -17.14
C ALA A 249 -13.44 13.15 -18.13
N THR A 250 -14.63 13.71 -17.94
CA THR A 250 -15.25 14.68 -18.86
C THR A 250 -15.44 16.07 -18.27
N ALA A 251 -15.35 16.20 -16.94
CA ALA A 251 -15.55 17.46 -16.24
C ALA A 251 -14.45 18.50 -16.56
N GLU A 252 -14.84 19.78 -16.53
CA GLU A 252 -13.90 20.88 -16.70
C GLU A 252 -12.96 20.99 -15.49
N PRO A 253 -11.65 21.25 -15.69
CA PRO A 253 -10.72 21.44 -14.58
C PRO A 253 -11.17 22.53 -13.61
N GLY A 254 -11.16 22.23 -12.31
CA GLY A 254 -11.55 23.16 -11.25
C GLY A 254 -13.02 23.06 -10.81
N THR A 255 -13.81 22.17 -11.40
CA THR A 255 -15.15 21.85 -10.87
C THR A 255 -15.09 20.73 -9.82
N PRO A 256 -16.09 20.63 -8.92
CA PRO A 256 -16.18 19.53 -7.96
C PRO A 256 -16.18 18.14 -8.60
N GLU A 257 -16.76 18.00 -9.80
CA GLU A 257 -16.81 16.75 -10.56
C GLU A 257 -15.42 16.35 -11.05
N ALA A 258 -14.58 17.31 -11.46
CA ALA A 258 -13.19 17.04 -11.85
C ALA A 258 -12.32 16.61 -10.65
N ASP A 259 -12.66 17.08 -9.45
CA ASP A 259 -11.98 16.74 -8.20
C ASP A 259 -12.38 15.37 -7.63
N GLY A 260 -13.51 14.82 -8.07
CA GLY A 260 -14.09 13.57 -7.57
C GLY A 260 -14.96 13.79 -6.34
N LEU A 261 -16.22 13.37 -6.43
CA LEU A 261 -17.27 13.52 -5.43
C LEU A 261 -17.40 12.30 -4.51
N PHE A 262 -17.01 11.10 -4.96
CA PHE A 262 -17.11 9.87 -4.17
C PHE A 262 -16.16 9.86 -2.96
N ARG A 263 -15.05 10.58 -3.04
CA ARG A 263 -13.99 10.57 -2.03
C ARG A 263 -14.40 11.32 -0.75
N ILE A 264 -13.70 11.00 0.32
CA ILE A 264 -13.67 11.83 1.53
C ILE A 264 -12.64 12.93 1.31
N ILE A 265 -13.01 14.18 1.53
CA ILE A 265 -12.24 15.34 1.05
C ILE A 265 -11.32 15.98 2.10
N SER A 266 -11.51 15.68 3.38
CA SER A 266 -10.66 16.21 4.44
C SER A 266 -10.72 15.38 5.73
N LEU A 267 -9.78 15.66 6.66
CA LEU A 267 -9.81 15.08 8.00
C LEU A 267 -11.10 15.44 8.75
N GLU A 268 -11.57 16.68 8.59
CA GLU A 268 -12.79 17.15 9.22
C GLU A 268 -13.99 16.38 8.70
N GLU A 269 -14.12 16.20 7.37
CA GLU A 269 -15.23 15.42 6.81
C GLU A 269 -15.24 13.96 7.31
N ARG A 270 -14.06 13.38 7.52
CA ARG A 270 -13.92 12.01 8.03
C ARG A 270 -14.29 11.86 9.51
N ASN A 271 -14.02 12.87 10.33
CA ASN A 271 -14.05 12.76 11.79
C ASN A 271 -15.19 13.57 12.45
N ASP A 272 -15.89 14.40 11.69
CA ASP A 272 -17.04 15.16 12.14
C ASP A 272 -18.34 14.46 11.66
N PRO A 273 -19.22 14.01 12.57
CA PRO A 273 -20.44 13.28 12.19
C PRO A 273 -21.38 14.05 11.26
N GLU A 274 -21.47 15.37 11.41
CA GLU A 274 -22.34 16.21 10.57
C GLU A 274 -21.78 16.29 9.15
N LYS A 275 -20.45 16.48 9.03
CA LYS A 275 -19.80 16.52 7.72
C LYS A 275 -19.74 15.15 7.05
N ALA A 276 -19.62 14.08 7.83
CA ALA A 276 -19.62 12.71 7.31
C ALA A 276 -20.94 12.36 6.61
N ALA A 277 -22.06 12.98 7.00
CA ALA A 277 -23.35 12.81 6.32
C ALA A 277 -23.31 13.29 4.86
N ASN A 278 -22.48 14.29 4.53
CA ASN A 278 -22.32 14.79 3.17
C ASN A 278 -21.74 13.71 2.23
N ILE A 279 -20.95 12.77 2.75
CA ILE A 279 -20.39 11.67 1.96
C ILE A 279 -21.53 10.78 1.44
N ALA A 280 -22.46 10.41 2.34
CA ALA A 280 -23.60 9.57 1.98
C ALA A 280 -24.49 10.25 0.94
N GLU A 281 -24.73 11.56 1.08
CA GLU A 281 -25.49 12.34 0.09
C GLU A 281 -24.82 12.32 -1.29
N ARG A 282 -23.50 12.58 -1.37
CA ARG A 282 -22.76 12.54 -2.64
C ARG A 282 -22.78 11.15 -3.28
N VAL A 283 -22.55 10.10 -2.50
CA VAL A 283 -22.56 8.72 -3.01
C VAL A 283 -23.93 8.31 -3.53
N ASN A 284 -25.01 8.67 -2.83
CA ASN A 284 -26.38 8.39 -3.29
C ASN A 284 -26.70 9.13 -4.59
N ARG A 285 -26.32 10.41 -4.69
CA ARG A 285 -26.51 11.22 -5.90
C ARG A 285 -25.79 10.60 -7.11
N LEU A 286 -24.54 10.17 -6.93
CA LEU A 286 -23.76 9.49 -7.98
C LEU A 286 -24.44 8.18 -8.41
N TYR A 287 -24.96 7.41 -7.45
CA TYR A 287 -25.71 6.19 -7.78
C TYR A 287 -26.99 6.48 -8.58
N GLU A 288 -27.78 7.49 -8.19
CA GLU A 288 -28.99 7.89 -8.91
C GLU A 288 -28.68 8.31 -10.35
N GLN A 289 -27.60 9.09 -10.55
CA GLN A 289 -27.11 9.46 -11.87
C GLN A 289 -26.66 8.27 -12.71
N ALA A 290 -26.04 7.26 -12.08
CA ALA A 290 -25.63 6.03 -12.75
C ALA A 290 -26.82 5.13 -13.13
N ALA A 291 -27.85 5.08 -12.28
CA ALA A 291 -28.99 4.18 -12.41
C ALA A 291 -30.02 4.65 -13.45
N ILE A 292 -30.21 5.97 -13.59
CA ILE A 292 -31.21 6.54 -14.51
C ILE A 292 -30.93 6.15 -15.99
N PRO A 293 -29.69 6.26 -16.52
CA PRO A 293 -29.36 5.79 -17.86
C PRO A 293 -29.45 4.26 -18.01
N ALA A 294 -29.11 3.49 -16.97
CA ALA A 294 -29.15 2.02 -17.02
C ALA A 294 -30.58 1.45 -17.05
N ILE A 295 -31.55 2.17 -16.50
CA ILE A 295 -32.97 1.80 -16.51
C ILE A 295 -33.69 2.29 -17.78
N LEU A 296 -33.18 3.36 -18.40
CA LEU A 296 -33.80 4.00 -19.58
C LEU A 296 -33.11 3.68 -20.91
N GLY A 297 -32.05 2.85 -20.92
CA GLY A 297 -31.18 2.63 -22.07
C GLY A 297 -31.11 1.18 -22.57
N ASP A 298 -32.21 0.70 -23.13
CA ASP A 298 -32.26 -0.18 -24.33
C ASP A 298 -33.58 0.14 -25.04
N GLY A 299 -33.61 1.29 -25.70
CA GLY A 299 -34.81 1.86 -26.30
C GLY A 299 -34.48 3.08 -27.16
N SER A 300 -33.46 2.98 -28.01
CA SER A 300 -33.14 3.94 -29.08
C SER A 300 -32.37 3.23 -30.18
#